data_AF-A0A2C5XSF8-F1
#
_entry.id   AF-A0A2C5XSF8-F1
#
_cell.length_a   1.000
_cell.length_b   1.000
_cell.length_c   1.000
_cell.angle_alpha   90.00
_cell.angle_beta   90.00
_cell.angle_gamma   90.00
#
_symmetry.space_group_name_H-M   'P 1'
#
loop_
_entity.id
_entity.type
_entity.pdbx_description
1 polymer ?
#
loop_
_entity_poly.entity_id
_entity_poly.type
_entity_poly.pdbx_seq_one_letter_code
_entity_poly.pdbx_strand_id
1 'polypeptide(L)'
;MDTAFTRINNVELYDRVVAGLKDENDIRQLCNLMVMKLIVLDVAETARRLDTIAEAYRSVLSIKLKDNAVKQDVEKQEEANKSVLRVTLLLGEKLKGMNDNGSTGAGTWASYWEWVNKDFDKQLKGLHQRSKELQTRMV
;
A
#
# COMPACT_ATOMS: atom_id res chain seq x y z
N MET A 1 10.04 -8.24 -14.01
CA MET A 1 9.80 -9.01 -12.77
C MET A 1 9.11 -10.33 -13.11
N ASP A 2 8.11 -10.28 -13.99
CA ASP A 2 7.24 -11.41 -14.34
C ASP A 2 8.00 -12.67 -14.82
N THR A 3 9.04 -12.52 -15.65
CA THR A 3 9.82 -13.67 -16.18
C THR A 3 10.73 -14.34 -15.13
N ALA A 4 11.13 -13.61 -14.08
CA ALA A 4 12.08 -14.10 -13.08
C ALA A 4 11.40 -14.59 -11.79
N PHE A 5 10.11 -14.28 -11.60
CA PHE A 5 9.37 -14.59 -10.38
C PHE A 5 9.36 -16.09 -10.06
N THR A 6 9.25 -16.95 -11.08
CA THR A 6 9.29 -18.41 -10.92
C THR A 6 10.67 -18.98 -10.59
N ARG A 7 11.72 -18.16 -10.69
CA ARG A 7 13.13 -18.56 -10.48
C ARG A 7 13.72 -17.98 -9.18
N ILE A 8 12.95 -17.18 -8.45
CA ILE A 8 13.37 -16.50 -7.22
C ILE A 8 12.65 -17.16 -6.03
N ASN A 9 13.30 -17.20 -4.87
CA ASN A 9 12.64 -17.59 -3.63
C ASN A 9 11.58 -16.54 -3.27
N ASN A 10 10.32 -16.85 -3.54
CA ASN A 10 9.20 -15.93 -3.33
C ASN A 10 9.08 -15.50 -1.87
N VAL A 11 9.27 -16.41 -0.91
CA VAL A 11 9.13 -16.09 0.53
C VAL A 11 10.16 -15.03 0.94
N GLU A 12 11.43 -15.24 0.56
CA GLU A 12 12.49 -14.29 0.87
C GLU A 12 12.27 -12.93 0.17
N LEU A 13 11.77 -12.95 -1.07
CA LEU A 13 11.40 -11.73 -1.79
C LEU A 13 10.33 -10.95 -1.04
N TYR A 14 9.25 -11.60 -0.60
CA TYR A 14 8.20 -10.96 0.19
C TYR A 14 8.74 -10.38 1.49
N ASP A 15 9.55 -11.14 2.23
CA ASP A 15 10.11 -10.69 3.50
C ASP A 15 11.00 -9.44 3.33
N ARG A 16 11.82 -9.39 2.27
CA ARG A 16 12.64 -8.19 1.97
C ARG A 16 11.81 -7.00 1.53
N VAL A 17 10.79 -7.22 0.68
CA VAL A 17 9.90 -6.15 0.23
C VAL A 17 9.15 -5.55 1.41
N VAL A 18 8.60 -6.38 2.30
CA VAL A 18 7.86 -5.93 3.48
C VAL A 18 8.78 -5.19 4.46
N ALA A 19 10.02 -5.66 4.66
CA ALA A 19 11.00 -4.95 5.47
C ALA A 19 11.28 -3.54 4.92
N GLY A 20 11.45 -3.40 3.60
CA GLY A 20 11.69 -2.11 2.95
C GLY A 20 10.53 -1.11 3.03
N LEU A 21 9.30 -1.56 3.36
CA LEU A 21 8.17 -0.65 3.57
C LEU A 21 8.35 0.26 4.80
N LYS A 22 9.16 -0.18 5.77
CA LYS A 22 9.46 0.55 7.01
C LYS A 22 10.70 1.45 6.88
N ASP A 23 11.42 1.38 5.76
CA ASP A 23 12.68 2.08 5.52
C ASP A 23 12.47 3.54 5.05
N GLU A 24 13.55 4.22 4.67
CA GLU A 24 13.54 5.57 4.10
C GLU A 24 12.65 5.69 2.85
N ASN A 25 12.29 6.93 2.50
CA ASN A 25 11.28 7.20 1.48
C ASN A 25 11.59 6.52 0.13
N ASP A 26 12.83 6.61 -0.35
CA ASP A 26 13.21 6.10 -1.67
C ASP A 26 13.09 4.57 -1.75
N ILE A 27 13.56 3.87 -0.71
CA ILE A 27 13.44 2.42 -0.58
C ILE A 27 11.97 2.03 -0.50
N ARG A 28 11.19 2.74 0.33
CA ARG A 28 9.75 2.50 0.47
C ARG A 28 8.98 2.68 -0.83
N GLN A 29 9.32 3.71 -1.62
CA GLN A 29 8.70 3.93 -2.93
C GLN A 29 8.95 2.74 -3.86
N LEU A 30 10.18 2.24 -3.90
CA LEU A 30 10.53 1.06 -4.68
C LEU A 30 9.76 -0.18 -4.18
N CYS A 31 9.71 -0.42 -2.87
CA CYS A 31 8.96 -1.53 -2.29
C CYS A 31 7.45 -1.41 -2.54
N ASN A 32 6.89 -0.20 -2.52
CA ASN A 32 5.49 0.05 -2.90
C ASN A 32 5.20 -0.39 -4.33
N LEU A 33 6.09 -0.08 -5.28
CA LEU A 33 5.96 -0.56 -6.66
C LEU A 33 6.04 -2.09 -6.74
N MET A 34 6.90 -2.71 -5.93
CA MET A 34 7.00 -4.17 -5.86
C MET A 34 5.70 -4.79 -5.30
N VAL A 35 5.12 -4.24 -4.24
CA VAL A 35 3.83 -4.71 -3.70
C VAL A 35 2.73 -4.61 -4.75
N MET A 36 2.67 -3.52 -5.53
CA MET A 36 1.70 -3.39 -6.64
C MET A 36 1.87 -4.47 -7.72
N LYS A 37 3.09 -4.96 -7.96
CA LYS A 37 3.35 -6.06 -8.89
C LYS A 37 3.01 -7.42 -8.27
N LEU A 38 3.39 -7.63 -7.01
CA LEU A 38 3.19 -8.88 -6.28
C LEU A 38 1.70 -9.21 -6.11
N ILE A 39 0.85 -8.23 -5.80
CA ILE A 39 -0.61 -8.47 -5.71
C ILE A 39 -1.22 -8.94 -7.04
N VAL A 40 -0.60 -8.64 -8.19
CA VAL A 40 -1.07 -9.13 -9.50
C VAL A 40 -0.50 -10.52 -9.82
N LEU A 41 0.72 -10.82 -9.37
CA LEU A 41 1.41 -12.10 -9.61
C LEU A 41 0.91 -13.21 -8.69
N ASP A 42 0.72 -12.91 -7.40
CA ASP A 42 0.31 -13.88 -6.39
C ASP A 42 -0.52 -13.19 -5.30
N VAL A 43 -1.83 -13.13 -5.53
CA VAL A 43 -2.80 -12.53 -4.61
C VAL A 43 -2.82 -13.26 -3.26
N ALA A 44 -2.67 -14.58 -3.27
CA ALA A 44 -2.79 -15.41 -2.08
C ALA A 44 -1.62 -15.20 -1.12
N GLU A 45 -0.39 -15.19 -1.62
CA GLU A 45 0.78 -14.92 -0.78
C GLU A 45 0.82 -13.46 -0.33
N THR A 46 0.39 -12.52 -1.18
CA THR A 46 0.24 -11.11 -0.78
C THR A 46 -0.78 -10.95 0.36
N ALA A 47 -1.91 -11.66 0.29
CA ALA A 47 -2.93 -11.65 1.35
C ALA A 47 -2.39 -12.18 2.69
N ARG A 48 -1.48 -13.16 2.67
CA ARG A 48 -0.83 -13.67 3.89
C ARG A 48 0.10 -12.67 4.56
N ARG A 49 0.64 -11.70 3.83
CA ARG A 49 1.53 -10.65 4.36
C ARG A 49 0.80 -9.34 4.67
N LEU A 50 -0.52 -9.31 4.47
CA LEU A 50 -1.31 -8.09 4.49
C LEU A 50 -1.31 -7.39 5.85
N ASP A 51 -1.33 -8.15 6.94
CA ASP A 51 -1.23 -7.60 8.29
C ASP A 51 0.11 -6.89 8.53
N THR A 52 1.23 -7.47 8.08
CA THR A 52 2.55 -6.84 8.22
C THR A 52 2.69 -5.59 7.35
N ILE A 53 2.10 -5.60 6.14
CA ILE A 53 2.02 -4.42 5.26
C ILE A 53 1.19 -3.32 5.92
N ALA A 54 0.04 -3.68 6.52
CA ALA A 54 -0.82 -2.75 7.25
C ALA A 54 -0.07 -2.04 8.39
N GLU A 55 0.71 -2.78 9.17
CA GLU A 55 1.54 -2.21 10.23
C GLU A 55 2.56 -1.20 9.71
N ALA A 56 3.29 -1.55 8.63
CA ALA A 56 4.27 -0.67 8.01
C ALA A 56 3.64 0.61 7.45
N TYR A 57 2.47 0.49 6.82
CA TYR A 57 1.76 1.66 6.30
C TYR A 57 1.15 2.53 7.39
N ARG A 58 0.64 1.91 8.46
CA ARG A 58 0.14 2.64 9.62
C ARG A 58 1.24 3.48 10.26
N SER A 59 2.47 2.96 10.37
CA SER A 59 3.59 3.75 10.94
C SER A 59 3.93 4.96 10.08
N VAL A 60 3.85 4.86 8.75
CA VAL A 60 4.11 5.97 7.83
C VAL A 60 3.01 7.02 7.89
N LEU A 61 1.74 6.59 7.83
CA LEU A 61 0.59 7.49 7.82
C LEU A 61 0.36 8.18 9.18
N SER A 62 0.86 7.59 10.27
CA SER A 62 0.74 8.16 11.62
C SER A 62 1.82 9.21 11.95
N ILE A 63 2.75 9.50 11.02
CA ILE A 63 3.78 10.51 11.24
C ILE A 63 3.12 11.89 11.34
N LYS A 64 3.28 12.52 12.50
CA LYS A 64 2.86 13.90 12.75
C LYS A 64 4.07 14.81 12.63
N LEU A 65 4.01 15.75 11.69
CA LEU A 65 5.03 16.79 11.55
C LEU A 65 4.93 17.78 12.70
N LYS A 66 6.07 18.42 13.02
CA LYS A 66 6.12 19.49 14.02
C LYS A 66 5.46 20.76 13.46
N ASP A 67 4.94 21.62 14.33
CA ASP A 67 4.30 22.88 13.92
C ASP A 67 5.24 23.84 13.17
N ASN A 68 6.56 23.67 13.36
CA ASN A 68 7.61 24.43 12.68
C ASN A 68 8.24 23.67 11.50
N ALA A 69 7.60 22.60 11.00
CA ALA A 69 8.11 21.85 9.87
C ALA A 69 8.26 22.76 8.65
N VAL A 70 9.43 22.67 8.00
CA VAL A 70 9.70 23.44 6.79
C VAL A 70 8.84 22.89 5.66
N LYS A 71 8.43 23.74 4.72
CA LYS A 71 7.57 23.37 3.59
C LYS A 71 8.02 22.08 2.86
N GLN A 72 9.34 21.90 2.70
CA GLN A 72 9.92 20.71 2.08
C GLN A 72 9.60 19.41 2.84
N ASP A 73 9.60 19.43 4.18
CA ASP A 73 9.27 18.26 5.00
C ASP A 73 7.78 17.92 4.92
N VAL A 74 6.93 18.96 4.85
CA VAL A 74 5.48 18.80 4.63
C VAL A 74 5.21 18.13 3.30
N GLU A 75 5.76 18.66 2.21
CA GLU A 75 5.60 18.09 0.87
C GLU A 75 6.14 16.65 0.79
N LYS A 76 7.27 16.36 1.44
CA LYS A 76 7.84 15.01 1.51
C LYS A 76 6.92 14.02 2.22
N GLN A 77 6.31 14.42 3.34
CA GLN A 77 5.38 13.56 4.07
C GLN A 77 4.06 13.38 3.30
N GLU A 78 3.55 14.42 2.65
CA GLU A 78 2.35 14.33 1.82
C GLU A 78 2.53 13.34 0.66
N GLU A 79 3.68 13.38 -0.03
CA GLU A 79 3.96 12.43 -1.11
C GLU A 79 4.20 11.01 -0.57
N ALA A 80 4.80 10.87 0.62
CA ALA A 80 4.89 9.58 1.30
C ALA A 80 3.51 8.98 1.58
N ASN A 81 2.60 9.78 2.16
CA ASN A 81 1.24 9.37 2.47
C ASN A 81 0.49 8.97 1.19
N LYS A 82 0.58 9.80 0.15
CA LYS A 82 -0.06 9.55 -1.14
C LYS A 82 0.42 8.25 -1.80
N SER A 83 1.71 7.95 -1.73
CA SER A 83 2.26 6.69 -2.25
C SER A 83 1.72 5.47 -1.50
N VAL A 84 1.69 5.53 -0.17
CA VAL A 84 1.14 4.46 0.68
C VAL A 84 -0.36 4.26 0.44
N LEU A 85 -1.13 5.35 0.37
CA LEU A 85 -2.57 5.30 0.13
C LEU A 85 -2.89 4.71 -1.25
N ARG A 86 -2.07 4.99 -2.27
CA ARG A 86 -2.23 4.39 -3.60
C ARG A 86 -2.11 2.88 -3.57
N VAL A 87 -1.08 2.35 -2.89
CA VAL A 87 -0.92 0.88 -2.76
C VAL A 87 -2.05 0.29 -1.92
N THR A 88 -2.39 0.95 -0.82
CA THR A 88 -3.48 0.54 0.07
C THR A 88 -4.79 0.37 -0.70
N LEU A 89 -5.12 1.33 -1.57
CA LEU A 89 -6.30 1.26 -2.42
C LEU A 89 -6.28 0.05 -3.36
N LEU A 90 -5.17 -0.15 -4.07
CA LEU A 90 -5.01 -1.29 -4.98
C LEU A 90 -5.17 -2.63 -4.25
N LEU A 91 -4.58 -2.77 -3.06
CA LEU A 91 -4.71 -3.97 -2.23
C LEU A 91 -6.16 -4.20 -1.83
N GLY A 92 -6.85 -3.16 -1.33
CA GLY A 92 -8.26 -3.25 -0.95
C GLY A 92 -9.16 -3.67 -2.11
N GLU A 93 -8.93 -3.12 -3.31
CA GLU A 93 -9.69 -3.46 -4.51
C GLU A 93 -9.43 -4.90 -4.99
N LYS A 94 -8.17 -5.33 -5.05
CA LYS A 94 -7.81 -6.68 -5.50
C LYS A 94 -8.26 -7.76 -4.53
N LEU A 95 -8.21 -7.48 -3.24
CA LEU A 95 -8.55 -8.46 -2.19
C LEU A 95 -10.04 -8.53 -1.89
N LYS A 96 -10.82 -7.49 -2.22
CA LYS A 96 -12.28 -7.53 -2.12
C LYS A 96 -12.90 -8.71 -2.87
N GLY A 97 -12.33 -9.08 -4.03
CA GLY A 97 -12.77 -10.24 -4.81
C GLY A 97 -12.40 -11.60 -4.22
N MET A 98 -11.46 -11.65 -3.27
CA MET A 98 -11.00 -12.89 -2.62
C MET A 98 -11.78 -13.22 -1.35
N ASN A 99 -12.52 -12.24 -0.82
CA ASN A 99 -13.11 -12.25 0.51
C ASN A 99 -14.50 -12.89 0.61
N ASP A 100 -15.04 -13.41 -0.49
CA ASP A 100 -16.32 -14.13 -0.52
C ASP A 100 -16.26 -15.48 0.24
N ASN A 101 -15.07 -15.87 0.71
CA ASN A 101 -14.84 -17.10 1.49
C ASN A 101 -14.70 -16.87 3.01
N GLY A 102 -15.15 -15.72 3.54
CA GLY A 102 -15.57 -15.59 4.94
C GLY A 102 -14.48 -15.44 6.02
N SER A 103 -13.25 -14.99 5.69
CA SER A 103 -12.15 -14.97 6.69
C SER A 103 -11.29 -13.69 6.75
N THR A 104 -11.86 -12.49 6.68
CA THR A 104 -11.15 -11.27 7.17
C THR A 104 -12.00 -10.45 8.12
N GLY A 105 -12.56 -11.11 9.13
CA GLY A 105 -13.40 -10.50 10.14
C GLY A 105 -12.72 -10.20 11.47
N ALA A 106 -11.38 -10.03 11.54
CA ALA A 106 -10.65 -9.56 12.75
C ALA A 106 -9.12 -9.40 12.55
N GLY A 107 -8.64 -8.99 11.36
CA GLY A 107 -7.19 -8.84 11.10
C GLY A 107 -6.66 -7.41 11.35
N THR A 108 -5.36 -7.26 11.55
CA THR A 108 -4.68 -5.95 11.61
C THR A 108 -4.98 -5.13 10.37
N TRP A 109 -5.03 -5.77 9.19
CA TRP A 109 -5.45 -5.15 7.94
C TRP A 109 -6.87 -4.59 7.99
N ALA A 110 -7.84 -5.32 8.55
CA ALA A 110 -9.22 -4.85 8.61
C ALA A 110 -9.34 -3.57 9.45
N SER A 111 -8.67 -3.55 10.61
CA SER A 111 -8.62 -2.38 11.50
C SER A 111 -7.87 -1.19 10.86
N TYR A 112 -6.79 -1.48 10.13
CA TYR A 112 -6.06 -0.50 9.33
C TYR A 112 -6.93 0.07 8.22
N TRP A 113 -7.62 -0.78 7.46
CA TRP A 113 -8.46 -0.39 6.34
C TRP A 113 -9.60 0.51 6.79
N GLU A 114 -10.29 0.17 7.89
CA GLU A 114 -11.32 1.03 8.47
C GLU A 114 -10.74 2.39 8.88
N TRP A 115 -9.62 2.39 9.60
CA TRP A 115 -8.95 3.62 10.02
C TRP A 115 -8.54 4.51 8.83
N VAL A 116 -7.96 3.93 7.77
CA VAL A 116 -7.55 4.67 6.57
C VAL A 116 -8.76 5.24 5.83
N ASN A 117 -9.84 4.46 5.69
CA ASN A 117 -11.07 4.97 5.05
C ASN A 117 -11.72 6.10 5.85
N LYS A 118 -11.54 6.13 7.17
CA LYS A 118 -12.05 7.21 8.02
C LYS A 118 -11.17 8.46 7.98
N ASP A 119 -9.88 8.32 8.27
CA ASP A 119 -8.97 9.46 8.50
C ASP A 119 -8.43 10.05 7.18
N PHE A 120 -8.38 9.25 6.11
CA PHE A 120 -7.81 9.65 4.81
C PHE A 120 -8.84 9.68 3.67
N ASP A 121 -10.15 9.68 3.98
CA ASP A 121 -11.27 9.65 3.01
C ASP A 121 -11.09 10.63 1.83
N LYS A 122 -10.76 11.90 2.13
CA LYS A 122 -10.56 12.94 1.11
C LYS A 122 -9.43 12.59 0.14
N GLN A 123 -8.31 12.08 0.66
CA GLN A 123 -7.15 11.71 -0.14
C GLN A 123 -7.43 10.45 -0.97
N LEU A 124 -8.13 9.46 -0.40
CA LEU A 124 -8.57 8.26 -1.10
C LEU A 124 -9.49 8.60 -2.28
N LYS A 125 -10.53 9.41 -2.06
CA LYS A 125 -11.44 9.87 -3.13
C LYS A 125 -10.70 10.60 -4.24
N GLY A 126 -9.74 11.47 -3.87
CA GLY A 126 -8.90 12.17 -4.85
C GLY A 126 -8.01 11.24 -5.66
N LEU A 127 -7.47 10.17 -5.05
CA LEU A 127 -6.68 9.15 -5.75
C LEU A 127 -7.55 8.31 -6.70
N HIS A 128 -8.73 7.89 -6.25
CA HIS A 128 -9.70 7.18 -7.08
C HIS A 128 -10.08 7.96 -8.34
N GLN A 129 -10.42 9.23 -8.16
CA GLN A 129 -10.81 10.11 -9.26
C GLN A 129 -9.68 10.24 -10.29
N ARG A 130 -8.43 10.48 -9.85
CA ARG A 130 -7.27 10.52 -10.75
C ARG A 130 -7.02 9.20 -11.46
N SER A 131 -7.17 8.07 -10.77
CA SER A 131 -7.01 6.75 -11.38
C SER A 131 -8.02 6.54 -12.51
N LYS A 132 -9.28 6.94 -12.28
CA LYS A 132 -10.35 6.87 -13.27
C LYS A 132 -10.11 7.80 -14.45
N GLU A 133 -9.66 9.03 -14.21
CA GLU A 133 -9.33 10.01 -15.27
C GLU A 133 -8.18 9.55 -16.16
N LEU A 134 -7.13 8.97 -15.58
CA LEU A 134 -6.01 8.40 -16.34
C LEU A 134 -6.49 7.24 -17.21
N GLN A 135 -7.35 6.37 -16.68
CA GLN A 135 -7.90 5.25 -17.44
C GLN A 135 -8.80 5.72 -18.60
N THR A 136 -9.60 6.77 -18.41
CA THR A 136 -10.42 7.36 -19.47
C THR A 136 -9.60 8.06 -20.56
N ARG A 137 -8.45 8.66 -20.21
CA ARG A 137 -7.56 9.33 -21.18
C ARG A 137 -6.74 8.37 -22.04
N MET A 138 -6.67 7.09 -21.67
CA MET A 138 -5.93 6.05 -22.37
C MET A 138 -6.81 5.21 -23.32
N VAL A 139 -8.09 5.57 -23.47
CA VAL A 139 -9.06 4.95 -24.38
C VAL A 139 -9.39 5.89 -25.51
#